data_AF-A0AAP0R5Y3-F1
#
_entry.id   AF-A0AAP0R5Y3-F1
#
_cell.length_a   1.000
_cell.length_b   1.000
_cell.length_c   1.000
_cell.angle_alpha   90.00
_cell.angle_beta   90.00
_cell.angle_gamma   90.00
#
_symmetry.space_group_name_H-M   'P 1'
#
loop_
_entity.id
_entity.type
_entity.pdbx_description
1 polymer ?
#
loop_
_entity_poly.entity_id
_entity_poly.type
_entity_poly.pdbx_seq_one_letter_code
_entity_poly.pdbx_strand_id
1 'polypeptide(L)'
;MWKLKLSEGNDPWVKSVNNHVGRQFWEYDPNEHGTPEEVALLEKIRHEFHQNRFQVKHSSDLLMRLQFAKENPCDDEMKLPKVSVRNDEEISEEAVATTLRKALRFYSTLQAEDGHWPGDYGGPLFLLPGLVIGLFITEALNTILPCEHRREILRYLYNHQNEDGGWGLHIEGCSTMFCTALTYVTLRLLGEGMDDGDGAMERARKWILDRGGVTSIPSWGKMWLSVLGVYEWSGNNPLPPEFWLLPYFLPIHPGRMWCHCRLVYLPMSYLYGRRFVGPINATILSLRRELYTMPYHQIHWDHARNLCAKEDLYYPHPMIQDILWGCLHKVGEPLLMQWPFAKLRHKALTTVMQHIHYEDENTQYTCIGPVNKVLNMVCCWVEDPNSDAFKHHLSRIKDYLWLAEDGMKMQGYNGSQLWDVVFAVQAILATNLTDEYGSTLKKAYDFIKNTQVRTDSSGNPSSWYRHITKGGWPFSTPDNGWPVSDCTAEGLKAALLLSKFSSEIVGEAIAVDRLYDAVNWILSLQNSNGGFASYELTRSYAWLEMINPAETFGDIIIDYQ
;
A
#
# COMPACT_ATOMS: atom_id res chain seq x y z
N MET A 1 12.50 0.13 -23.08
CA MET A 1 13.24 -0.03 -21.81
C MET A 1 12.39 0.56 -20.70
N TRP A 2 12.55 0.11 -19.46
CA TRP A 2 11.86 0.69 -18.31
C TRP A 2 12.49 2.02 -17.92
N LYS A 3 11.66 3.01 -17.63
CA LYS A 3 12.09 4.33 -17.17
C LYS A 3 11.25 4.75 -15.97
N LEU A 4 11.92 5.26 -14.93
CA LEU A 4 11.28 5.90 -13.80
C LEU A 4 10.88 7.33 -14.22
N LYS A 5 9.58 7.62 -14.11
CA LYS A 5 8.97 8.92 -14.39
C LYS A 5 8.66 9.63 -13.09
N LEU A 6 8.99 10.92 -13.04
CA LEU A 6 8.90 11.74 -11.83
C LEU A 6 8.13 13.02 -12.15
N SER A 7 7.20 13.40 -11.29
CA SER A 7 6.42 14.65 -11.42
C SER A 7 5.66 14.82 -12.75
N GLU A 8 5.37 13.73 -13.48
CA GLU A 8 4.64 13.77 -14.75
C GLU A 8 3.12 13.59 -14.58
N GLY A 9 2.35 14.31 -15.40
CA GLY A 9 0.88 14.43 -15.31
C GLY A 9 0.12 14.35 -16.63
N ASN A 10 0.71 13.79 -17.70
CA ASN A 10 0.14 13.84 -19.05
C ASN A 10 -1.16 13.03 -19.25
N ASP A 11 -1.61 12.32 -18.22
CA ASP A 11 -2.84 11.52 -18.26
C ASP A 11 -4.04 12.39 -17.86
N PRO A 12 -5.05 12.58 -18.74
CA PRO A 12 -6.20 13.44 -18.46
C PRO A 12 -7.06 12.97 -17.28
N TRP A 13 -6.91 11.71 -16.87
CA TRP A 13 -7.62 11.14 -15.71
C TRP A 13 -6.81 11.24 -14.41
N VAL A 14 -5.66 11.93 -14.40
CA VAL A 14 -4.89 12.16 -13.18
C VAL A 14 -5.01 13.63 -12.78
N LYS A 15 -5.67 13.89 -11.66
CA LYS A 15 -5.76 15.23 -11.05
C LYS A 15 -4.72 15.36 -9.95
N SER A 16 -4.09 16.51 -9.79
CA SER A 16 -3.15 16.75 -8.70
C SER A 16 -3.39 18.09 -8.02
N VAL A 17 -3.13 18.15 -6.71
CA VAL A 17 -3.24 19.35 -5.89
C VAL A 17 -1.92 20.15 -5.83
N ASN A 18 -0.82 19.58 -6.34
CA ASN A 18 0.51 20.20 -6.28
C ASN A 18 1.29 20.10 -7.61
N ASN A 19 0.59 20.02 -8.74
CA ASN A 19 1.20 19.84 -10.07
C ASN A 19 2.08 18.58 -10.18
N HIS A 20 1.63 17.49 -9.56
CA HIS A 20 2.26 16.17 -9.56
C HIS A 20 3.61 16.06 -8.84
N VAL A 21 4.06 17.09 -8.11
CA VAL A 21 5.32 17.05 -7.36
C VAL A 21 5.34 15.83 -6.40
N GLY A 22 6.38 15.00 -6.52
CA GLY A 22 6.54 13.75 -5.74
C GLY A 22 5.87 12.52 -6.34
N ARG A 23 5.12 12.65 -7.44
CA ARG A 23 4.59 11.48 -8.13
C ARG A 23 5.73 10.69 -8.77
N GLN A 24 5.76 9.38 -8.55
CA GLN A 24 6.74 8.45 -9.09
C GLN A 24 6.03 7.23 -9.69
N PHE A 25 6.44 6.80 -10.88
CA PHE A 25 5.95 5.56 -11.50
C PHE A 25 6.90 5.06 -12.58
N TRP A 26 6.89 3.74 -12.82
CA TRP A 26 7.65 3.13 -13.90
C TRP A 26 6.83 3.03 -15.18
N GLU A 27 7.45 3.32 -16.31
CA GLU A 27 6.84 3.19 -17.63
C GLU A 27 7.77 2.41 -18.56
N TYR A 28 7.20 1.51 -19.36
CA TYR A 28 7.94 0.77 -20.37
C TYR A 28 7.78 1.45 -21.73
N ASP A 29 8.89 1.95 -22.30
CA ASP A 29 8.90 2.46 -23.66
C ASP A 29 9.31 1.35 -24.65
N PRO A 30 8.44 0.94 -25.58
CA PRO A 30 8.78 -0.09 -26.57
C PRO A 30 9.76 0.40 -27.65
N ASN A 31 9.92 1.71 -27.85
CA ASN A 31 10.79 2.30 -28.87
C ASN A 31 12.21 2.57 -28.36
N GLU A 32 12.40 2.68 -27.04
CA GLU A 32 13.72 2.78 -26.43
C GLU A 32 14.31 1.39 -26.18
N HIS A 33 15.21 0.98 -27.06
CA HIS A 33 16.05 -0.20 -26.86
C HIS A 33 17.39 0.31 -26.34
N GLY A 34 17.56 0.42 -25.02
CA GLY A 34 18.84 0.88 -24.46
C GLY A 34 20.02 0.02 -24.93
N THR A 35 21.24 0.47 -24.63
CA THR A 35 22.43 -0.11 -25.28
C THR A 35 22.60 -1.60 -24.92
N PRO A 36 23.28 -2.40 -25.76
CA PRO A 36 23.56 -3.80 -25.44
C PRO A 36 24.21 -3.99 -24.06
N GLU A 37 25.07 -3.06 -23.65
CA GLU A 37 25.73 -3.05 -22.34
C GLU A 37 24.74 -2.79 -21.20
N GLU A 38 23.81 -1.85 -21.38
CA GLU A 38 22.76 -1.55 -20.39
C GLU A 38 21.82 -2.75 -20.21
N VAL A 39 21.40 -3.38 -21.31
CA VAL A 39 20.56 -4.58 -21.27
C VAL A 39 21.30 -5.73 -20.59
N ALA A 40 22.58 -5.95 -20.93
CA ALA A 40 23.39 -6.99 -20.29
C ALA A 40 23.59 -6.73 -18.79
N LEU A 41 23.79 -5.48 -18.38
CA LEU A 41 23.89 -5.10 -16.98
C LEU A 41 22.58 -5.35 -16.22
N LEU A 42 21.43 -4.97 -16.80
CA LEU A 42 20.11 -5.22 -16.22
C LEU A 42 19.84 -6.72 -16.03
N GLU A 43 20.13 -7.54 -17.03
CA GLU A 43 19.96 -8.99 -16.90
C GLU A 43 20.92 -9.60 -15.88
N LYS A 44 22.15 -9.08 -15.78
CA LYS A 44 23.12 -9.48 -14.75
C LYS A 44 22.59 -9.22 -13.34
N ILE A 45 22.13 -8.01 -13.03
CA ILE A 45 21.64 -7.67 -11.68
C ILE A 45 20.39 -8.48 -11.30
N ARG A 46 19.50 -8.75 -12.27
CA ARG A 46 18.32 -9.62 -12.07
C ARG A 46 18.73 -11.05 -11.77
N HIS A 47 19.71 -11.57 -12.51
CA HIS A 47 20.25 -12.90 -12.30
C HIS A 47 20.94 -13.02 -10.93
N GLU A 48 21.76 -12.03 -10.56
CA GLU A 48 22.41 -11.97 -9.25
C GLU A 48 21.39 -11.92 -8.11
N PHE A 49 20.32 -11.14 -8.23
CA PHE A 49 19.23 -11.16 -7.25
C PHE A 49 18.61 -12.55 -7.16
N HIS A 50 18.22 -13.14 -8.30
CA HIS A 50 17.58 -14.45 -8.32
C HIS A 50 18.44 -15.54 -7.67
N GLN A 51 19.75 -15.56 -7.93
CA GLN A 51 20.68 -16.52 -7.31
C GLN A 51 20.77 -16.36 -5.78
N ASN A 52 20.64 -15.14 -5.27
CA ASN A 52 20.81 -14.81 -3.85
C ASN A 52 19.49 -14.61 -3.10
N ARG A 53 18.33 -14.81 -3.75
CA ARG A 53 16.99 -14.48 -3.23
C ARG A 53 16.65 -15.08 -1.85
N PHE A 54 17.27 -16.19 -1.48
CA PHE A 54 17.07 -16.83 -0.17
C PHE A 54 17.97 -16.26 0.94
N GLN A 55 19.04 -15.55 0.58
CA GLN A 55 19.96 -14.88 1.50
C GLN A 55 19.65 -13.38 1.62
N VAL A 56 19.27 -12.76 0.50
CA VAL A 56 18.92 -11.35 0.42
C VAL A 56 17.51 -11.24 -0.14
N LYS A 57 16.58 -10.81 0.71
CA LYS A 57 15.16 -10.73 0.37
C LYS A 57 14.69 -9.34 -0.07
N HIS A 58 15.49 -8.30 0.17
CA HIS A 58 15.16 -6.92 -0.21
C HIS A 58 15.90 -6.53 -1.47
N SER A 59 15.23 -5.82 -2.37
CA SER A 59 15.91 -5.12 -3.46
C SER A 59 16.69 -3.91 -2.93
N SER A 60 17.66 -3.48 -3.72
CA SER A 60 18.56 -2.36 -3.50
C SER A 60 18.27 -1.19 -4.46
N ASP A 61 17.12 -1.20 -5.15
CA ASP A 61 16.71 -0.21 -6.14
C ASP A 61 17.74 0.01 -7.25
N LEU A 62 18.38 -1.06 -7.72
CA LEU A 62 19.49 -0.94 -8.66
C LEU A 62 19.06 -0.32 -10.00
N LEU A 63 17.81 -0.54 -10.43
CA LEU A 63 17.27 0.05 -11.67
C LEU A 63 17.16 1.57 -11.56
N MET A 64 16.58 2.07 -10.45
CA MET A 64 16.49 3.51 -10.18
C MET A 64 17.89 4.13 -10.08
N ARG A 65 18.79 3.48 -9.33
CA ARG A 65 20.18 3.96 -9.14
C ARG A 65 20.95 4.02 -10.45
N LEU A 66 20.75 3.08 -11.37
CA LEU A 66 21.38 3.11 -12.70
C LEU A 66 20.87 4.26 -13.57
N GLN A 67 19.57 4.59 -13.47
CA GLN A 67 19.03 5.77 -14.16
C GLN A 67 19.63 7.05 -13.55
N PHE A 68 19.62 7.17 -12.24
CA PHE A 68 20.10 8.37 -11.53
C PHE A 68 21.61 8.56 -11.65
N ALA A 69 22.39 7.48 -11.75
CA ALA A 69 23.83 7.58 -12.02
C ALA A 69 24.15 8.25 -13.37
N LYS A 70 23.24 8.18 -14.34
CA LYS A 70 23.37 8.86 -15.64
C LYS A 70 22.87 10.31 -15.57
N GLU A 71 21.77 10.54 -14.87
CA GLU A 71 21.12 11.85 -14.75
C GLU A 71 21.88 12.79 -13.78
N ASN A 72 22.44 12.22 -12.71
CA ASN A 72 23.17 12.91 -11.64
C ASN A 72 24.59 12.32 -11.49
N PRO A 73 25.49 12.49 -12.48
CA PRO A 73 26.84 11.94 -12.40
C PRO A 73 27.60 12.51 -11.20
N CYS A 74 28.22 11.63 -10.40
CA CYS A 74 29.15 12.05 -9.36
C CYS A 74 30.52 12.30 -10.01
N ASP A 75 31.07 13.51 -9.89
CA ASP A 75 32.39 13.83 -10.45
C ASP A 75 33.47 12.86 -9.94
N ASP A 76 34.05 12.11 -10.88
CA ASP A 76 35.09 11.10 -10.63
C ASP A 76 36.39 11.72 -10.07
N GLU A 77 36.62 13.03 -10.32
CA GLU A 77 37.80 13.78 -9.85
C GLU A 77 37.83 14.00 -8.32
N MET A 78 36.76 13.64 -7.60
CA MET A 78 36.61 13.86 -6.16
C MET A 78 36.35 12.59 -5.34
N LYS A 79 36.86 11.43 -5.79
CA LYS A 79 36.80 10.16 -5.02
C LYS A 79 37.51 10.28 -3.68
N LEU A 80 36.75 10.65 -2.64
CA LEU A 80 37.22 10.64 -1.26
C LEU A 80 37.71 9.21 -0.91
N PRO A 81 38.86 9.08 -0.24
CA PRO A 81 39.47 7.78 0.05
C PRO A 81 38.51 6.88 0.82
N LYS A 82 38.58 5.57 0.60
CA LYS A 82 37.88 4.61 1.47
C LYS A 82 38.60 4.62 2.81
N VAL A 83 37.92 5.13 3.83
CA VAL A 83 38.41 5.07 5.20
C VAL A 83 38.14 3.66 5.71
N SER A 84 39.19 2.95 6.11
CA SER A 84 39.08 1.68 6.84
C SER A 84 39.54 1.92 8.25
N VAL A 85 38.66 1.68 9.22
CA VAL A 85 39.02 1.70 10.65
C VAL A 85 39.11 0.25 11.11
N ARG A 86 40.21 -0.14 11.75
CA ARG A 86 40.32 -1.48 12.37
C ARG A 86 39.55 -1.51 13.69
N ASN A 87 39.15 -2.69 14.16
CA ASN A 87 38.35 -2.85 15.39
C ASN A 87 39.02 -2.27 16.65
N ASP A 88 40.33 -2.06 16.61
CA ASP A 88 41.21 -1.60 17.70
C ASP A 88 41.75 -0.17 17.51
N GLU A 89 41.40 0.53 16.43
CA GLU A 89 41.83 1.91 16.16
C GLU A 89 40.81 2.93 16.71
N GLU A 90 41.31 4.02 17.32
CA GLU A 90 40.46 5.16 17.69
C GLU A 90 39.88 5.84 16.44
N ILE A 91 38.56 6.00 16.41
CA ILE A 91 37.85 6.67 15.31
C ILE A 91 38.15 8.17 15.37
N SER A 92 38.86 8.70 14.38
CA SER A 92 39.15 10.13 14.29
C SER A 92 37.97 10.94 13.73
N GLU A 93 37.90 12.21 14.11
CA GLU A 93 36.88 13.15 13.58
C GLU A 93 36.98 13.29 12.05
N GLU A 94 38.20 13.27 11.50
CA GLU A 94 38.44 13.32 10.06
C GLU A 94 37.92 12.07 9.34
N ALA A 95 38.09 10.88 9.94
CA ALA A 95 37.55 9.63 9.43
C ALA A 95 36.02 9.67 9.35
N VAL A 96 35.37 10.19 10.40
CA VAL A 96 33.91 10.37 10.44
C VAL A 96 33.46 11.37 9.39
N ALA A 97 34.07 12.57 9.36
CA ALA A 97 33.70 13.62 8.41
C ALA A 97 33.88 13.17 6.95
N THR A 98 34.97 12.47 6.63
CA THR A 98 35.20 11.91 5.29
C THR A 98 34.14 10.86 4.93
N THR A 99 33.79 10.00 5.88
CA THR A 99 32.76 8.98 5.67
C THR A 99 31.38 9.59 5.47
N LEU A 100 31.01 10.60 6.28
CA LEU A 100 29.77 11.34 6.13
C LEU A 100 29.69 12.07 4.79
N ARG A 101 30.76 12.76 4.37
CA ARG A 101 30.80 13.40 3.04
C ARG A 101 30.61 12.39 1.91
N LYS A 102 31.19 11.19 2.01
CA LYS A 102 30.99 10.12 1.02
C LYS A 102 29.55 9.64 0.99
N ALA A 103 28.97 9.40 2.16
CA ALA A 103 27.58 8.95 2.27
C ALA A 103 26.61 10.02 1.73
N LEU A 104 26.78 11.27 2.13
CA LEU A 104 25.93 12.38 1.68
C LEU A 104 26.11 12.69 0.19
N ARG A 105 27.34 12.61 -0.36
CA ARG A 105 27.55 12.75 -1.82
C ARG A 105 26.78 11.69 -2.58
N PHE A 106 26.91 10.42 -2.20
CA PHE A 106 26.17 9.34 -2.81
C PHE A 106 24.65 9.52 -2.65
N TYR A 107 24.19 9.87 -1.45
CA TYR A 107 22.76 10.03 -1.20
C TYR A 107 22.16 11.21 -1.97
N SER A 108 22.91 12.31 -2.14
CA SER A 108 22.52 13.46 -2.96
C SER A 108 22.36 13.09 -4.44
N THR A 109 23.13 12.13 -4.99
CA THR A 109 22.93 11.70 -6.39
C THR A 109 21.64 10.92 -6.60
N LEU A 110 21.02 10.43 -5.52
CA LEU A 110 19.73 9.74 -5.53
C LEU A 110 18.53 10.68 -5.40
N GLN A 111 18.75 12.00 -5.28
CA GLN A 111 17.67 12.97 -5.16
C GLN A 111 17.07 13.28 -6.54
N ALA A 112 15.74 13.24 -6.64
CA ALA A 112 14.99 13.68 -7.80
C ALA A 112 15.07 15.20 -7.99
N GLU A 113 14.76 15.68 -9.20
CA GLU A 113 14.79 17.12 -9.52
C GLU A 113 13.80 17.95 -8.70
N ASP A 114 12.63 17.38 -8.39
CA ASP A 114 11.58 17.98 -7.57
C ASP A 114 11.88 17.92 -6.05
N GLY A 115 13.01 17.33 -5.67
CA GLY A 115 13.58 17.37 -4.33
C GLY A 115 13.31 16.18 -3.42
N HIS A 116 12.52 15.19 -3.86
CA HIS A 116 12.33 13.95 -3.09
C HIS A 116 13.33 12.85 -3.43
N TRP A 117 13.35 11.79 -2.64
CA TRP A 117 14.08 10.56 -2.92
C TRP A 117 13.09 9.46 -3.28
N PRO A 118 12.99 9.05 -4.55
CA PRO A 118 12.14 7.93 -4.93
C PRO A 118 12.77 6.61 -4.45
N GLY A 119 11.95 5.62 -4.13
CA GLY A 119 12.44 4.37 -3.57
C GLY A 119 11.37 3.30 -3.44
N ASP A 120 11.82 2.06 -3.29
CA ASP A 120 10.98 0.90 -3.05
C ASP A 120 10.31 0.97 -1.68
N TYR A 121 8.97 0.96 -1.68
CA TYR A 121 8.15 0.82 -0.49
C TYR A 121 7.26 -0.44 -0.52
N GLY A 122 7.78 -1.52 -1.08
CA GLY A 122 7.16 -2.85 -1.08
C GLY A 122 7.34 -3.60 0.25
N GLY A 123 7.14 -4.92 0.21
CA GLY A 123 7.33 -5.81 1.37
C GLY A 123 6.13 -6.72 1.63
N PRO A 124 4.91 -6.19 1.80
CA PRO A 124 3.72 -7.01 1.99
C PRO A 124 3.32 -7.78 0.71
N LEU A 125 3.07 -9.08 0.83
CA LEU A 125 2.84 -9.98 -0.32
C LEU A 125 1.35 -10.19 -0.65
N PHE A 126 0.43 -9.55 0.08
CA PHE A 126 -1.01 -9.61 -0.18
C PHE A 126 -1.56 -8.45 -1.02
N LEU A 127 -0.72 -7.47 -1.38
CA LEU A 127 -1.13 -6.27 -2.12
C LEU A 127 -1.33 -6.54 -3.61
N LEU A 128 -0.27 -7.02 -4.25
CA LEU A 128 -0.25 -7.32 -5.69
C LEU A 128 -1.32 -8.34 -6.09
N PRO A 129 -1.60 -9.39 -5.29
CA PRO A 129 -2.72 -10.28 -5.58
C PRO A 129 -4.09 -9.60 -5.64
N GLY A 130 -4.39 -8.70 -4.70
CA GLY A 130 -5.62 -7.92 -4.71
C GLY A 130 -5.75 -7.09 -5.98
N LEU A 131 -4.67 -6.41 -6.41
CA LEU A 131 -4.64 -5.63 -7.65
C LEU A 131 -4.92 -6.50 -8.89
N VAL A 132 -4.23 -7.63 -9.04
CA VAL A 132 -4.41 -8.51 -10.21
C VAL A 132 -5.81 -9.11 -10.24
N ILE A 133 -6.34 -9.54 -9.08
CA ILE A 133 -7.72 -10.02 -8.97
C ILE A 133 -8.70 -8.92 -9.37
N GLY A 134 -8.55 -7.71 -8.82
CA GLY A 134 -9.39 -6.56 -9.15
C GLY A 134 -9.37 -6.25 -10.64
N LEU A 135 -8.19 -6.13 -11.25
CA LEU A 135 -8.02 -5.87 -12.68
C LEU A 135 -8.58 -6.98 -13.58
N PHE A 136 -8.48 -8.24 -13.14
CA PHE A 136 -9.06 -9.36 -13.87
C PHE A 136 -10.59 -9.30 -13.87
N ILE A 137 -11.19 -9.00 -12.71
CA ILE A 137 -12.64 -8.86 -12.55
C ILE A 137 -13.18 -7.71 -13.39
N THR A 138 -12.48 -6.57 -13.40
CA THR A 138 -12.90 -5.38 -14.13
C THR A 138 -12.51 -5.41 -15.61
N GLU A 139 -12.01 -6.54 -16.11
CA GLU A 139 -11.56 -6.76 -17.49
C GLU A 139 -10.48 -5.76 -17.98
N ALA A 140 -9.76 -5.14 -17.05
CA ALA A 140 -8.75 -4.11 -17.32
C ALA A 140 -7.31 -4.66 -17.27
N LEU A 141 -7.12 -5.94 -16.93
CA LEU A 141 -5.82 -6.57 -16.72
C LEU A 141 -4.84 -6.35 -17.87
N ASN A 142 -5.23 -6.65 -19.11
CA ASN A 142 -4.32 -6.55 -20.26
C ASN A 142 -4.02 -5.10 -20.67
N THR A 143 -4.93 -4.17 -20.35
CA THR A 143 -4.77 -2.75 -20.64
C THR A 143 -3.81 -2.10 -19.65
N ILE A 144 -3.96 -2.42 -18.35
CA ILE A 144 -3.16 -1.81 -17.28
C ILE A 144 -1.84 -2.55 -17.05
N LEU A 145 -1.83 -3.87 -17.22
CA LEU A 145 -0.64 -4.71 -17.12
C LEU A 145 -0.35 -5.38 -18.48
N PRO A 146 0.22 -4.63 -19.44
CA PRO A 146 0.76 -5.21 -20.67
C PRO A 146 1.81 -6.30 -20.42
N CYS A 147 2.23 -6.99 -21.49
CA CYS A 147 3.18 -8.10 -21.44
C CYS A 147 4.39 -7.86 -20.52
N GLU A 148 5.03 -6.70 -20.64
CA GLU A 148 6.24 -6.37 -19.87
C GLU A 148 5.95 -6.20 -18.37
N HIS A 149 4.81 -5.59 -18.00
CA HIS A 149 4.41 -5.48 -16.60
C HIS A 149 4.18 -6.86 -15.99
N ARG A 150 3.47 -7.73 -16.72
CA ARG A 150 3.22 -9.11 -16.28
C ARG A 150 4.52 -9.88 -16.10
N ARG A 151 5.47 -9.75 -17.04
CA ARG A 151 6.78 -10.40 -16.94
C ARG A 151 7.54 -9.98 -15.67
N GLU A 152 7.53 -8.70 -15.35
CA GLU A 152 8.19 -8.20 -14.13
C GLU A 152 7.44 -8.59 -12.84
N ILE A 153 6.11 -8.67 -12.88
CA ILE A 153 5.30 -9.18 -11.76
C ILE A 153 5.57 -10.68 -11.53
N LEU A 154 5.60 -11.49 -12.59
CA LEU A 154 5.96 -12.91 -12.49
C LEU A 154 7.35 -13.09 -11.89
N ARG A 155 8.32 -12.27 -12.33
CA ARG A 155 9.67 -12.26 -11.75
C ARG A 155 9.66 -11.98 -10.25
N TYR A 156 8.92 -10.95 -9.81
CA TYR A 156 8.76 -10.62 -8.39
C TYR A 156 8.17 -11.78 -7.60
N LEU A 157 7.06 -12.34 -8.06
CA LEU A 157 6.39 -13.43 -7.36
C LEU A 157 7.29 -14.68 -7.25
N TYR A 158 8.00 -15.05 -8.31
CA TYR A 158 8.90 -16.21 -8.27
C TYR A 158 10.16 -15.97 -7.44
N ASN A 159 10.68 -14.75 -7.42
CA ASN A 159 11.82 -14.40 -6.57
C ASN A 159 11.51 -14.47 -5.08
N HIS A 160 10.25 -14.26 -4.69
CA HIS A 160 9.80 -14.27 -3.30
C HIS A 160 9.07 -15.55 -2.88
N GLN A 161 9.10 -16.60 -3.71
CA GLN A 161 8.65 -17.92 -3.29
C GLN A 161 9.66 -18.50 -2.26
N ASN A 162 9.18 -18.92 -1.10
CA ASN A 162 10.00 -19.60 -0.10
C ASN A 162 10.40 -21.00 -0.58
N GLU A 163 11.44 -21.58 0.03
CA GLU A 163 11.94 -22.92 -0.33
C GLU A 163 10.89 -24.04 -0.22
N ASP A 164 9.91 -23.86 0.68
CA ASP A 164 8.80 -24.81 0.87
C ASP A 164 7.71 -24.71 -0.22
N GLY A 165 7.82 -23.76 -1.14
CA GLY A 165 6.88 -23.52 -2.24
C GLY A 165 5.78 -22.49 -1.93
N GLY A 166 5.71 -21.96 -0.72
CA GLY A 166 4.72 -20.95 -0.34
C GLY A 166 5.23 -19.51 -0.36
N TRP A 167 4.36 -18.58 0.07
CA TRP A 167 4.66 -17.16 0.26
C TRP A 167 4.18 -16.69 1.63
N GLY A 168 4.98 -15.84 2.27
CA GLY A 168 4.64 -15.26 3.57
C GLY A 168 3.78 -14.01 3.48
N LEU A 169 3.37 -13.47 4.63
CA LEU A 169 2.59 -12.23 4.72
C LEU A 169 3.38 -11.01 4.17
N HIS A 170 4.70 -11.08 4.30
CA HIS A 170 5.68 -10.16 3.75
C HIS A 170 6.88 -10.97 3.24
N ILE A 171 7.78 -10.33 2.46
CA ILE A 171 8.92 -10.99 1.80
C ILE A 171 9.81 -11.79 2.77
N GLU A 172 10.00 -11.31 4.01
CA GLU A 172 10.77 -12.04 5.03
C GLU A 172 10.01 -13.17 5.73
N GLY A 173 8.68 -13.18 5.65
CA GLY A 173 7.81 -14.07 6.41
C GLY A 173 7.84 -15.52 5.94
N CYS A 174 7.57 -16.43 6.88
CA CYS A 174 7.29 -17.84 6.57
C CYS A 174 6.00 -17.96 5.76
N SER A 175 5.87 -19.05 5.01
CA SER A 175 4.72 -19.30 4.14
C SER A 175 3.40 -19.38 4.91
N THR A 176 2.36 -18.74 4.35
CA THR A 176 1.01 -18.62 4.93
C THR A 176 -0.04 -19.07 3.91
N MET A 177 -1.22 -19.52 4.36
CA MET A 177 -2.32 -19.89 3.47
C MET A 177 -2.80 -18.67 2.70
N PHE A 178 -2.89 -17.51 3.35
CA PHE A 178 -3.34 -16.27 2.74
C PHE A 178 -2.51 -15.90 1.51
N CYS A 179 -1.21 -15.68 1.68
CA CYS A 179 -0.35 -15.22 0.60
C CYS A 179 0.01 -16.33 -0.38
N THR A 180 0.14 -17.58 0.05
CA THR A 180 0.40 -18.68 -0.90
C THR A 180 -0.78 -18.89 -1.85
N ALA A 181 -2.01 -18.93 -1.33
CA ALA A 181 -3.19 -19.13 -2.15
C ALA A 181 -3.45 -17.94 -3.08
N LEU A 182 -3.36 -16.70 -2.57
CA LEU A 182 -3.58 -15.51 -3.38
C LEU A 182 -2.49 -15.35 -4.45
N THR A 183 -1.22 -15.60 -4.15
CA THR A 183 -0.15 -15.55 -5.15
C THR A 183 -0.30 -16.64 -6.21
N TYR A 184 -0.66 -17.88 -5.82
CA TYR A 184 -0.96 -18.93 -6.80
C TYR A 184 -2.10 -18.51 -7.74
N VAL A 185 -3.20 -17.97 -7.19
CA VAL A 185 -4.30 -17.43 -7.98
C VAL A 185 -3.80 -16.33 -8.92
N THR A 186 -3.02 -15.38 -8.43
CA THR A 186 -2.43 -14.30 -9.24
C THR A 186 -1.62 -14.84 -10.42
N LEU A 187 -0.74 -15.81 -10.20
CA LEU A 187 0.05 -16.44 -11.27
C LEU A 187 -0.87 -17.07 -12.33
N ARG A 188 -1.94 -17.79 -11.91
CA ARG A 188 -2.94 -18.36 -12.83
C ARG A 188 -3.70 -17.29 -13.63
N LEU A 189 -4.04 -16.14 -13.01
CA LEU A 189 -4.72 -15.04 -13.68
C LEU A 189 -3.80 -14.28 -14.66
N LEU A 190 -2.48 -14.29 -14.41
CA LEU A 190 -1.47 -13.71 -15.31
C LEU A 190 -1.09 -14.61 -16.48
N GLY A 191 -1.51 -15.88 -16.45
CA GLY A 191 -1.39 -16.81 -17.57
C GLY A 191 -0.56 -18.07 -17.29
N GLU A 192 0.09 -18.17 -16.14
CA GLU A 192 0.89 -19.35 -15.77
C GLU A 192 -0.01 -20.58 -15.63
N GLY A 193 0.38 -21.71 -16.20
CA GLY A 193 -0.22 -23.04 -16.04
C GLY A 193 0.03 -23.66 -14.66
N MET A 194 -0.55 -24.83 -14.42
CA MET A 194 -0.36 -25.56 -13.16
C MET A 194 1.06 -26.13 -12.99
N ASP A 195 1.75 -26.35 -14.11
CA ASP A 195 3.07 -26.99 -14.16
C ASP A 195 4.18 -26.01 -14.57
N ASP A 196 3.87 -24.70 -14.63
CA ASP A 196 4.80 -23.64 -15.03
C ASP A 196 5.70 -23.17 -13.87
N GLY A 197 6.58 -22.19 -14.15
CA GLY A 197 7.49 -21.61 -13.16
C GLY A 197 8.57 -22.58 -12.67
N ASP A 198 9.04 -23.50 -13.53
CA ASP A 198 10.03 -24.54 -13.18
C ASP A 198 9.63 -25.32 -11.91
N GLY A 199 8.36 -25.74 -11.85
CA GLY A 199 7.77 -26.47 -10.74
C GLY A 199 7.34 -25.61 -9.55
N ALA A 200 7.49 -24.28 -9.61
CA ALA A 200 7.01 -23.37 -8.58
C ALA A 200 5.50 -23.49 -8.36
N MET A 201 4.72 -23.60 -9.44
CA MET A 201 3.26 -23.73 -9.37
C MET A 201 2.81 -25.04 -8.73
N GLU A 202 3.47 -26.15 -9.07
CA GLU A 202 3.20 -27.45 -8.45
C GLU A 202 3.51 -27.44 -6.95
N ARG A 203 4.66 -26.90 -6.55
CA ARG A 203 5.05 -26.79 -5.13
C ARG A 203 4.07 -25.93 -4.34
N ALA A 204 3.66 -24.79 -4.91
CA ALA A 204 2.67 -23.89 -4.31
C ALA A 204 1.32 -24.59 -4.11
N ARG A 205 0.82 -25.25 -5.16
CA ARG A 205 -0.44 -25.99 -5.10
C ARG A 205 -0.37 -27.13 -4.09
N LYS A 206 0.73 -27.88 -4.07
CA LYS A 206 0.98 -28.93 -3.07
C LYS A 206 0.97 -28.36 -1.67
N TRP A 207 1.66 -27.25 -1.43
CA TRP A 207 1.72 -26.57 -0.14
C TRP A 207 0.31 -26.19 0.37
N ILE A 208 -0.55 -25.67 -0.51
CA ILE A 208 -1.95 -25.31 -0.23
C ILE A 208 -2.76 -26.56 0.15
N LEU A 209 -2.68 -27.62 -0.65
CA LEU A 209 -3.48 -28.83 -0.44
C LEU A 209 -3.05 -29.61 0.80
N ASP A 210 -1.76 -29.69 1.08
CA ASP A 210 -1.20 -30.33 2.28
C ASP A 210 -1.66 -29.65 3.58
N ARG A 211 -2.15 -28.40 3.50
CA ARG A 211 -2.71 -27.61 4.62
C ARG A 211 -4.23 -27.51 4.61
N GLY A 212 -4.91 -28.41 3.91
CA GLY A 212 -6.37 -28.49 3.90
C GLY A 212 -7.05 -27.62 2.83
N GLY A 213 -6.28 -26.99 1.95
CA GLY A 213 -6.79 -26.14 0.89
C GLY A 213 -7.37 -24.81 1.38
N VAL A 214 -7.89 -24.03 0.45
CA VAL A 214 -8.29 -22.64 0.71
C VAL A 214 -9.57 -22.48 1.53
N THR A 215 -10.18 -23.56 2.02
CA THR A 215 -11.28 -23.47 3.01
C THR A 215 -10.82 -22.86 4.34
N SER A 216 -9.52 -22.92 4.61
CA SER A 216 -8.87 -22.37 5.81
C SER A 216 -8.19 -21.02 5.57
N ILE A 217 -8.37 -20.40 4.39
CA ILE A 217 -7.79 -19.09 4.12
C ILE A 217 -8.39 -18.01 5.07
N PRO A 218 -7.62 -17.03 5.54
CA PRO A 218 -8.15 -15.96 6.38
C PRO A 218 -9.24 -15.11 5.73
N SER A 219 -9.94 -14.31 6.53
CA SER A 219 -11.15 -13.54 6.17
C SER A 219 -10.94 -12.63 4.96
N TRP A 220 -9.80 -11.94 4.86
CA TRP A 220 -9.46 -11.11 3.71
C TRP A 220 -9.24 -11.95 2.44
N GLY A 221 -8.65 -13.14 2.58
CA GLY A 221 -8.51 -14.10 1.48
C GLY A 221 -9.85 -14.65 1.04
N LYS A 222 -10.73 -15.03 1.98
CA LYS A 222 -12.10 -15.46 1.69
C LYS A 222 -12.85 -14.39 0.90
N MET A 223 -12.72 -13.13 1.29
CA MET A 223 -13.33 -11.99 0.60
C MET A 223 -12.85 -11.89 -0.85
N TRP A 224 -11.52 -11.83 -1.09
CA TRP A 224 -10.97 -11.76 -2.44
C TRP A 224 -11.35 -12.95 -3.32
N LEU A 225 -11.28 -14.17 -2.79
CA LEU A 225 -11.66 -15.37 -3.51
C LEU A 225 -13.18 -15.42 -3.79
N SER A 226 -14.01 -14.82 -2.94
CA SER A 226 -15.46 -14.73 -3.16
C SER A 226 -15.82 -13.73 -4.25
N VAL A 227 -15.19 -12.56 -4.24
CA VAL A 227 -15.33 -11.55 -5.29
C VAL A 227 -14.85 -12.13 -6.65
N LEU A 228 -13.75 -12.88 -6.65
CA LEU A 228 -13.25 -13.56 -7.86
C LEU A 228 -14.17 -14.70 -8.35
N GLY A 229 -14.99 -15.27 -7.45
CA GLY A 229 -15.87 -16.39 -7.76
C GLY A 229 -15.21 -17.76 -7.64
N VAL A 230 -14.16 -17.90 -6.83
CA VAL A 230 -13.55 -19.21 -6.50
C VAL A 230 -13.82 -19.64 -5.06
N TYR A 231 -14.68 -18.93 -4.31
CA TYR A 231 -15.11 -19.23 -2.95
C TYR A 231 -16.55 -18.71 -2.76
N GLU A 232 -17.41 -19.38 -1.96
CA GLU A 232 -18.79 -18.92 -1.77
C GLU A 232 -18.92 -17.88 -0.64
N TRP A 233 -19.73 -16.84 -0.85
CA TRP A 233 -20.01 -15.80 0.16
C TRP A 233 -20.59 -16.37 1.48
N SER A 234 -21.28 -17.51 1.43
CA SER A 234 -21.79 -18.20 2.64
C SER A 234 -20.69 -18.72 3.56
N GLY A 235 -19.47 -18.89 3.04
CA GLY A 235 -18.28 -19.24 3.79
C GLY A 235 -17.47 -18.06 4.30
N ASN A 236 -18.00 -16.84 4.25
CA ASN A 236 -17.42 -15.65 4.88
C ASN A 236 -18.19 -15.31 6.16
N ASN A 237 -17.48 -14.81 7.19
CA ASN A 237 -18.14 -14.12 8.28
C ASN A 237 -18.84 -12.83 7.77
N PRO A 238 -19.99 -12.44 8.34
CA PRO A 238 -20.75 -11.31 7.80
C PRO A 238 -20.00 -9.98 7.83
N LEU A 239 -20.05 -9.24 6.73
CA LEU A 239 -19.55 -7.87 6.58
C LEU A 239 -20.71 -6.91 6.24
N PRO A 240 -21.69 -6.72 7.14
CA PRO A 240 -22.94 -6.05 6.80
C PRO A 240 -22.73 -4.55 6.54
N PRO A 241 -23.18 -4.00 5.39
CA PRO A 241 -23.07 -2.56 5.11
C PRO A 241 -23.90 -1.69 6.08
N GLU A 242 -24.91 -2.23 6.76
CA GLU A 242 -25.77 -1.54 7.74
C GLU A 242 -25.00 -1.05 8.95
N PHE A 243 -23.80 -1.57 9.17
CA PHE A 243 -22.90 -1.07 10.20
C PHE A 243 -22.60 0.43 10.01
N TRP A 244 -22.65 0.92 8.78
CA TRP A 244 -22.48 2.33 8.40
C TRP A 244 -23.73 3.19 8.65
N LEU A 245 -24.87 2.59 9.02
CA LEU A 245 -26.11 3.31 9.37
C LEU A 245 -26.31 3.42 10.89
N LEU A 246 -25.39 2.87 11.68
CA LEU A 246 -25.47 2.93 13.14
C LEU A 246 -25.42 4.39 13.62
N PRO A 247 -26.07 4.72 14.75
CA PRO A 247 -25.86 6.02 15.38
C PRO A 247 -24.40 6.20 15.83
N TYR A 248 -23.81 7.37 15.55
CA TYR A 248 -22.40 7.66 15.84
C TYR A 248 -22.01 7.50 17.33
N PHE A 249 -22.95 7.69 18.26
CA PHE A 249 -22.66 7.55 19.70
C PHE A 249 -22.30 6.11 20.10
N LEU A 250 -22.62 5.09 19.29
CA LEU A 250 -22.27 3.71 19.57
C LEU A 250 -20.75 3.49 19.46
N PRO A 251 -20.10 2.80 20.42
CA PRO A 251 -18.66 2.56 20.38
C PRO A 251 -18.17 1.82 19.14
N ILE A 252 -19.01 0.92 18.62
CA ILE A 252 -18.71 0.06 17.46
C ILE A 252 -18.90 0.77 16.11
N HIS A 253 -19.31 2.04 16.09
CA HIS A 253 -19.59 2.75 14.86
C HIS A 253 -18.33 2.89 13.97
N PRO A 254 -18.38 2.59 12.65
CA PRO A 254 -17.20 2.61 11.75
C PRO A 254 -16.41 3.92 11.76
N GLY A 255 -17.10 5.07 11.84
CA GLY A 255 -16.47 6.39 11.94
C GLY A 255 -15.62 6.63 13.21
N ARG A 256 -15.62 5.68 14.16
CA ARG A 256 -14.80 5.69 15.37
C ARG A 256 -13.67 4.66 15.35
N MET A 257 -13.59 3.87 14.29
CA MET A 257 -12.51 2.90 14.07
C MET A 257 -11.32 3.57 13.40
N TRP A 258 -10.15 2.92 13.47
CA TRP A 258 -8.96 3.33 12.74
C TRP A 258 -9.26 3.54 11.25
N CYS A 259 -8.67 4.57 10.65
CA CYS A 259 -8.93 4.95 9.25
C CYS A 259 -8.61 3.84 8.25
N HIS A 260 -7.45 3.20 8.36
CA HIS A 260 -7.10 2.05 7.51
C HIS A 260 -8.09 0.91 7.66
N CYS A 261 -8.47 0.54 8.88
CA CYS A 261 -9.47 -0.50 9.12
C CYS A 261 -10.81 -0.15 8.47
N ARG A 262 -11.40 1.01 8.80
CA ARG A 262 -12.73 1.36 8.26
C ARG A 262 -12.73 1.52 6.74
N LEU A 263 -11.65 2.05 6.15
CA LEU A 263 -11.58 2.29 4.70
C LEU A 263 -11.29 1.01 3.91
N VAL A 264 -10.69 -0.02 4.52
CA VAL A 264 -10.65 -1.36 3.91
C VAL A 264 -12.00 -2.07 4.04
N TYR A 265 -12.63 -2.04 5.22
CA TYR A 265 -13.90 -2.73 5.44
C TYR A 265 -15.11 -2.03 4.79
N LEU A 266 -15.01 -0.74 4.45
CA LEU A 266 -16.02 0.02 3.71
C LEU A 266 -16.37 -0.64 2.36
N PRO A 267 -15.46 -0.75 1.37
CA PRO A 267 -15.76 -1.40 0.10
C PRO A 267 -15.95 -2.91 0.24
N MET A 268 -15.30 -3.58 1.21
CA MET A 268 -15.59 -5.00 1.48
C MET A 268 -17.07 -5.20 1.85
N SER A 269 -17.64 -4.32 2.69
CA SER A 269 -19.04 -4.38 3.09
C SER A 269 -20.00 -4.10 1.93
N TYR A 270 -19.61 -3.25 0.98
CA TYR A 270 -20.36 -3.02 -0.26
C TYR A 270 -20.44 -4.30 -1.11
N LEU A 271 -19.28 -4.89 -1.41
CA LEU A 271 -19.17 -6.11 -2.23
C LEU A 271 -19.89 -7.28 -1.56
N TYR A 272 -19.72 -7.45 -0.24
CA TYR A 272 -20.45 -8.43 0.55
C TYR A 272 -21.96 -8.19 0.47
N GLY A 273 -22.44 -6.99 0.77
CA GLY A 273 -23.86 -6.65 0.76
C GLY A 273 -24.53 -6.83 -0.61
N ARG A 274 -23.78 -6.62 -1.70
CA ARG A 274 -24.19 -6.91 -3.09
C ARG A 274 -24.09 -8.39 -3.45
N ARG A 275 -23.37 -9.20 -2.67
CA ARG A 275 -22.95 -10.58 -3.01
C ARG A 275 -22.31 -10.65 -4.38
N PHE A 276 -21.48 -9.64 -4.69
CA PHE A 276 -20.88 -9.51 -6.01
C PHE A 276 -19.92 -10.68 -6.29
N VAL A 277 -19.96 -11.19 -7.52
CA VAL A 277 -19.07 -12.23 -8.04
C VAL A 277 -18.67 -11.83 -9.46
N GLY A 278 -17.38 -11.84 -9.74
CA GLY A 278 -16.83 -11.53 -11.06
C GLY A 278 -17.15 -12.59 -12.12
N PRO A 279 -16.75 -12.35 -13.38
CA PRO A 279 -17.04 -13.26 -14.49
C PRO A 279 -16.43 -14.66 -14.28
N ILE A 280 -17.26 -15.71 -14.44
CA ILE A 280 -16.81 -17.11 -14.33
C ILE A 280 -16.34 -17.62 -15.70
N ASN A 281 -15.05 -17.87 -15.84
CA ASN A 281 -14.43 -18.40 -17.06
C ASN A 281 -13.66 -19.72 -16.80
N ALA A 282 -12.99 -20.23 -17.82
CA ALA A 282 -12.25 -21.50 -17.74
C ALA A 282 -11.18 -21.50 -16.64
N THR A 283 -10.46 -20.38 -16.45
CA THR A 283 -9.45 -20.23 -15.39
C THR A 283 -10.09 -20.32 -14.01
N ILE A 284 -11.21 -19.62 -13.79
CA ILE A 284 -11.96 -19.65 -12.52
C ILE A 284 -12.47 -21.06 -12.21
N LEU A 285 -13.05 -21.75 -13.20
CA LEU A 285 -13.50 -23.13 -13.05
C LEU A 285 -12.33 -24.08 -12.77
N SER A 286 -11.14 -23.80 -13.31
CA SER A 286 -9.92 -24.56 -13.02
C SER A 286 -9.44 -24.34 -11.60
N LEU A 287 -9.37 -23.09 -11.13
CA LEU A 287 -9.02 -22.75 -9.75
C LEU A 287 -9.92 -23.47 -8.73
N ARG A 288 -11.23 -23.57 -8.99
CA ARG A 288 -12.18 -24.33 -8.14
C ARG A 288 -11.86 -25.84 -8.04
N ARG A 289 -11.09 -26.40 -8.98
CA ARG A 289 -10.60 -27.79 -8.93
C ARG A 289 -9.19 -27.89 -8.36
N GLU A 290 -8.41 -26.83 -8.46
CA GLU A 290 -6.99 -26.80 -8.10
C GLU A 290 -6.78 -26.58 -6.59
N LEU A 291 -7.60 -25.75 -5.94
CA LEU A 291 -7.34 -25.16 -4.62
C LEU A 291 -7.96 -25.91 -3.43
N TYR A 292 -8.72 -26.98 -3.68
CA TYR A 292 -9.54 -27.66 -2.69
C TYR A 292 -9.18 -29.14 -2.57
N THR A 293 -9.23 -29.68 -1.34
CA THR A 293 -8.99 -31.09 -1.05
C THR A 293 -10.19 -32.00 -1.36
N MET A 294 -11.34 -31.39 -1.64
CA MET A 294 -12.58 -32.08 -2.02
C MET A 294 -13.27 -31.33 -3.18
N PRO A 295 -14.19 -31.98 -3.92
CA PRO A 295 -14.92 -31.32 -4.99
C PRO A 295 -15.65 -30.07 -4.51
N TYR A 296 -15.53 -28.96 -5.24
CA TYR A 296 -16.05 -27.63 -4.86
C TYR A 296 -17.54 -27.64 -4.41
N HIS A 297 -18.38 -28.43 -5.08
CA HIS A 297 -19.81 -28.53 -4.80
C HIS A 297 -20.16 -29.31 -3.52
N GLN A 298 -19.19 -30.01 -2.91
CA GLN A 298 -19.36 -30.77 -1.67
C GLN A 298 -18.91 -29.98 -0.44
N ILE A 299 -18.35 -28.79 -0.62
CA ILE A 299 -17.83 -27.97 0.48
C ILE A 299 -18.99 -27.44 1.33
N HIS A 300 -18.90 -27.67 2.64
CA HIS A 300 -19.80 -27.09 3.63
C HIS A 300 -19.37 -25.66 3.98
N TRP A 301 -19.73 -24.70 3.15
CA TRP A 301 -19.31 -23.29 3.31
C TRP A 301 -19.66 -22.69 4.68
N ASP A 302 -20.79 -23.08 5.27
CA ASP A 302 -21.18 -22.62 6.60
C ASP A 302 -20.13 -22.91 7.68
N HIS A 303 -19.46 -24.06 7.57
CA HIS A 303 -18.39 -24.47 8.46
C HIS A 303 -17.08 -23.74 8.16
N ALA A 304 -16.78 -23.51 6.87
CA ALA A 304 -15.55 -22.85 6.42
C ALA A 304 -15.40 -21.40 6.94
N ARG A 305 -16.50 -20.74 7.34
CA ARG A 305 -16.47 -19.38 7.91
C ARG A 305 -15.45 -19.18 9.02
N ASN A 306 -15.40 -20.12 9.96
CA ASN A 306 -14.56 -20.02 11.16
C ASN A 306 -13.25 -20.81 11.01
N LEU A 307 -12.99 -21.40 9.85
CA LEU A 307 -11.71 -22.07 9.59
C LEU A 307 -10.66 -21.01 9.24
N CYS A 308 -9.52 -21.07 9.92
CA CYS A 308 -8.35 -20.28 9.61
C CYS A 308 -7.13 -21.19 9.78
N ALA A 309 -6.19 -21.14 8.83
CA ALA A 309 -4.97 -21.92 8.89
C ALA A 309 -4.11 -21.46 10.07
N LYS A 310 -3.43 -22.40 10.73
CA LYS A 310 -2.61 -22.12 11.92
C LYS A 310 -1.47 -21.15 11.61
N GLU A 311 -0.93 -21.20 10.40
CA GLU A 311 0.16 -20.34 9.94
C GLU A 311 -0.27 -18.87 9.83
N ASP A 312 -1.58 -18.62 9.69
CA ASP A 312 -2.15 -17.29 9.49
C ASP A 312 -2.78 -16.71 10.76
N LEU A 313 -3.09 -17.54 11.76
CA LEU A 313 -3.82 -17.15 12.96
C LEU A 313 -2.91 -16.41 13.95
N TYR A 314 -2.72 -15.10 13.72
CA TYR A 314 -1.99 -14.21 14.60
C TYR A 314 -2.84 -13.76 15.80
N TYR A 315 -4.12 -13.45 15.55
CA TYR A 315 -5.07 -13.01 16.57
C TYR A 315 -6.23 -14.00 16.68
N PRO A 316 -6.18 -14.95 17.64
CA PRO A 316 -7.21 -15.97 17.80
C PRO A 316 -8.56 -15.34 18.19
N HIS A 317 -9.64 -15.83 17.60
CA HIS A 317 -10.98 -15.35 17.92
C HIS A 317 -11.38 -15.71 19.36
N PRO A 318 -11.72 -14.74 20.20
CA PRO A 318 -12.38 -15.01 21.46
C PRO A 318 -13.76 -15.62 21.20
N MET A 319 -14.23 -16.52 22.08
CA MET A 319 -15.55 -17.18 21.93
C MET A 319 -16.71 -16.18 21.73
N ILE A 320 -16.63 -14.98 22.33
CA ILE A 320 -17.65 -13.95 22.16
C ILE A 320 -17.76 -13.47 20.71
N GLN A 321 -16.65 -13.43 19.97
CA GLN A 321 -16.61 -13.05 18.57
C GLN A 321 -17.31 -14.11 17.70
N ASP A 322 -17.04 -15.39 17.94
CA ASP A 322 -17.72 -16.48 17.21
C ASP A 322 -19.23 -16.48 17.44
N ILE A 323 -19.67 -16.21 18.69
CA ILE A 323 -21.09 -16.07 19.01
C ILE A 323 -21.69 -14.89 18.25
N LEU A 324 -21.02 -13.73 18.26
CA LEU A 324 -21.47 -12.52 17.57
C LEU A 324 -21.62 -12.77 16.06
N TRP A 325 -20.61 -13.39 15.43
CA TRP A 325 -20.62 -13.71 13.99
C TRP A 325 -21.65 -14.78 13.65
N GLY A 326 -21.81 -15.78 14.52
CA GLY A 326 -22.85 -16.78 14.41
C GLY A 326 -24.27 -16.17 14.46
N CYS A 327 -24.53 -15.26 15.39
CA CYS A 327 -25.79 -14.54 15.49
C CYS A 327 -26.05 -13.65 14.26
N LEU A 328 -25.05 -12.87 13.84
CA LEU A 328 -25.17 -12.05 12.63
C LEU A 328 -25.45 -12.90 11.40
N HIS A 329 -24.78 -14.05 11.25
CA HIS A 329 -24.95 -14.92 10.09
C HIS A 329 -26.29 -15.66 10.11
N LYS A 330 -26.68 -16.27 11.22
CA LYS A 330 -27.87 -17.14 11.31
C LYS A 330 -29.16 -16.38 11.49
N VAL A 331 -29.11 -15.17 12.04
CA VAL A 331 -30.30 -14.35 12.34
C VAL A 331 -30.26 -13.04 11.57
N GLY A 332 -29.19 -12.25 11.71
CA GLY A 332 -29.08 -10.92 11.11
C GLY A 332 -29.18 -10.93 9.59
N GLU A 333 -28.35 -11.71 8.91
CA GLU A 333 -28.28 -11.77 7.45
C GLU A 333 -29.59 -12.27 6.82
N PRO A 334 -30.22 -13.38 7.26
CA PRO A 334 -31.53 -13.79 6.74
C PRO A 334 -32.61 -12.72 6.88
N LEU A 335 -32.63 -11.99 8.00
CA LEU A 335 -33.57 -10.88 8.18
C LEU A 335 -33.29 -9.74 7.21
N LEU A 336 -32.03 -9.28 7.11
CA LEU A 336 -31.62 -8.17 6.25
C LEU A 336 -31.76 -8.47 4.75
N MET A 337 -31.81 -9.75 4.35
CA MET A 337 -32.06 -10.15 2.97
C MET A 337 -33.56 -10.23 2.60
N GLN A 338 -34.47 -10.14 3.59
CA GLN A 338 -35.92 -10.26 3.38
C GLN A 338 -36.65 -8.93 3.57
N TRP A 339 -37.80 -8.80 2.92
CA TRP A 339 -38.66 -7.63 3.11
C TRP A 339 -39.26 -7.62 4.53
N PRO A 340 -39.32 -6.47 5.24
CA PRO A 340 -38.99 -5.11 4.78
C PRO A 340 -37.53 -4.68 5.03
N PHE A 341 -36.75 -5.47 5.78
CA PHE A 341 -35.40 -5.10 6.20
C PHE A 341 -34.39 -4.99 5.05
N ALA A 342 -34.65 -5.65 3.91
CA ALA A 342 -33.89 -5.43 2.68
C ALA A 342 -33.82 -3.96 2.26
N LYS A 343 -34.81 -3.12 2.62
CA LYS A 343 -34.73 -1.66 2.38
C LYS A 343 -33.59 -1.00 3.15
N LEU A 344 -33.27 -1.51 4.35
CA LEU A 344 -32.12 -1.05 5.13
C LEU A 344 -30.81 -1.37 4.42
N ARG A 345 -30.70 -2.57 3.83
CA ARG A 345 -29.53 -2.94 3.00
C ARG A 345 -29.34 -2.02 1.81
N HIS A 346 -30.41 -1.71 1.08
CA HIS A 346 -30.32 -0.78 -0.06
C HIS A 346 -29.84 0.60 0.40
N LYS A 347 -30.40 1.14 1.49
CA LYS A 347 -29.94 2.40 2.07
C LYS A 347 -28.48 2.35 2.51
N ALA A 348 -28.06 1.23 3.12
CA ALA A 348 -26.70 1.03 3.58
C ALA A 348 -25.71 1.00 2.41
N LEU A 349 -26.03 0.26 1.34
CA LEU A 349 -25.21 0.21 0.13
C LEU A 349 -25.06 1.59 -0.53
N THR A 350 -26.14 2.38 -0.62
CA THR A 350 -26.05 3.77 -1.10
C THR A 350 -25.15 4.63 -0.21
N THR A 351 -25.27 4.49 1.12
CA THR A 351 -24.46 5.26 2.08
C THR A 351 -22.98 4.88 1.97
N VAL A 352 -22.68 3.59 1.87
CA VAL A 352 -21.32 3.07 1.68
C VAL A 352 -20.71 3.61 0.38
N MET A 353 -21.47 3.59 -0.72
CA MET A 353 -20.97 4.10 -2.00
C MET A 353 -20.72 5.61 -1.99
N GLN A 354 -21.53 6.38 -1.25
CA GLN A 354 -21.27 7.80 -1.01
C GLN A 354 -19.95 8.04 -0.26
N HIS A 355 -19.66 7.23 0.76
CA HIS A 355 -18.37 7.29 1.46
C HIS A 355 -17.18 6.91 0.55
N ILE A 356 -17.37 5.94 -0.36
CA ILE A 356 -16.35 5.54 -1.33
C ILE A 356 -16.04 6.70 -2.28
N HIS A 357 -17.06 7.30 -2.91
CA HIS A 357 -16.87 8.46 -3.80
C HIS A 357 -16.24 9.65 -3.08
N TYR A 358 -16.66 9.91 -1.84
CA TYR A 358 -16.06 10.95 -1.02
C TYR A 358 -14.56 10.73 -0.80
N GLU A 359 -14.14 9.51 -0.45
CA GLU A 359 -12.73 9.17 -0.26
C GLU A 359 -11.95 9.30 -1.58
N ASP A 360 -12.51 8.80 -2.67
CA ASP A 360 -11.91 8.83 -4.00
C ASP A 360 -11.63 10.27 -4.46
N GLU A 361 -12.62 11.16 -4.36
CA GLU A 361 -12.50 12.57 -4.74
C GLU A 361 -11.49 13.33 -3.87
N ASN A 362 -11.46 13.06 -2.56
CA ASN A 362 -10.57 13.76 -1.61
C ASN A 362 -9.13 13.24 -1.61
N THR A 363 -8.86 12.13 -2.29
CA THR A 363 -7.51 11.55 -2.42
C THR A 363 -7.05 11.48 -3.86
N GLN A 364 -7.72 12.19 -4.77
CA GLN A 364 -7.43 12.15 -6.20
C GLN A 364 -7.33 10.71 -6.75
N TYR A 365 -8.18 9.81 -6.23
CA TYR A 365 -8.26 8.38 -6.56
C TYR A 365 -7.01 7.55 -6.19
N THR A 366 -6.16 8.08 -5.31
CA THR A 366 -5.04 7.33 -4.72
C THR A 366 -5.48 6.55 -3.47
N CYS A 367 -6.53 7.03 -2.78
CA CYS A 367 -7.04 6.51 -1.51
C CYS A 367 -5.99 6.50 -0.38
N ILE A 368 -6.39 6.12 0.84
CA ILE A 368 -5.45 6.04 1.99
C ILE A 368 -4.35 4.99 1.79
N GLY A 369 -4.55 3.97 0.95
CA GLY A 369 -3.56 2.91 0.76
C GLY A 369 -3.97 1.88 -0.29
N PRO A 370 -3.09 0.93 -0.62
CA PRO A 370 -3.22 0.07 -1.80
C PRO A 370 -4.45 -0.84 -1.75
N VAL A 371 -4.75 -1.43 -0.58
CA VAL A 371 -5.90 -2.33 -0.41
C VAL A 371 -7.22 -1.58 -0.59
N ASN A 372 -7.37 -0.43 0.08
CA ASN A 372 -8.55 0.42 -0.07
C ASN A 372 -8.67 0.94 -1.51
N LYS A 373 -7.56 1.37 -2.13
CA LYS A 373 -7.52 1.83 -3.53
C LYS A 373 -8.08 0.81 -4.51
N VAL A 374 -7.66 -0.45 -4.42
CA VAL A 374 -8.12 -1.49 -5.35
C VAL A 374 -9.58 -1.85 -5.07
N LEU A 375 -9.98 -1.94 -3.81
CA LEU A 375 -11.36 -2.28 -3.46
C LEU A 375 -12.35 -1.18 -3.85
N ASN A 376 -12.01 0.10 -3.65
CA ASN A 376 -12.82 1.23 -4.13
C ASN A 376 -12.94 1.20 -5.66
N MET A 377 -11.84 0.98 -6.38
CA MET A 377 -11.87 0.81 -7.84
C MET A 377 -12.85 -0.28 -8.28
N VAL A 378 -12.82 -1.45 -7.65
CA VAL A 378 -13.76 -2.55 -7.95
C VAL A 378 -15.19 -2.13 -7.62
N CYS A 379 -15.43 -1.43 -6.50
CA CYS A 379 -16.77 -0.94 -6.16
C CYS A 379 -17.32 0.07 -7.19
N CYS A 380 -16.50 1.02 -7.63
CA CYS A 380 -16.86 1.99 -8.67
C CYS A 380 -17.18 1.30 -10.01
N TRP A 381 -16.44 0.24 -10.36
CA TRP A 381 -16.78 -0.58 -11.53
C TRP A 381 -18.08 -1.38 -11.34
N VAL A 382 -18.33 -1.93 -10.15
CA VAL A 382 -19.57 -2.65 -9.83
C VAL A 382 -20.80 -1.74 -9.79
N GLU A 383 -20.62 -0.46 -9.48
CA GLU A 383 -21.65 0.57 -9.60
C GLU A 383 -21.90 0.94 -11.06
N ASP A 384 -20.84 1.35 -11.79
CA ASP A 384 -20.88 1.65 -13.22
C ASP A 384 -19.48 1.45 -13.86
N PRO A 385 -19.33 0.42 -14.72
CA PRO A 385 -18.08 0.14 -15.44
C PRO A 385 -17.59 1.27 -16.35
N ASN A 386 -18.46 2.20 -16.75
CA ASN A 386 -18.12 3.30 -17.66
C ASN A 386 -17.92 4.63 -16.94
N SER A 387 -18.03 4.65 -15.61
CA SER A 387 -17.92 5.85 -14.79
C SER A 387 -16.55 6.52 -14.92
N ASP A 388 -16.53 7.85 -14.80
CA ASP A 388 -15.28 8.61 -14.75
C ASP A 388 -14.47 8.28 -13.49
N ALA A 389 -15.16 7.94 -12.38
CA ALA A 389 -14.52 7.46 -11.16
C ALA A 389 -13.66 6.20 -11.41
N PHE A 390 -14.17 5.24 -12.17
CA PHE A 390 -13.39 4.05 -12.53
C PHE A 390 -12.18 4.39 -13.42
N LYS A 391 -12.33 5.29 -14.40
CA LYS A 391 -11.21 5.73 -15.26
C LYS A 391 -10.12 6.43 -14.46
N HIS A 392 -10.50 7.32 -13.54
CA HIS A 392 -9.57 7.96 -12.61
C HIS A 392 -8.81 6.93 -11.76
N HIS A 393 -9.49 5.90 -11.25
CA HIS A 393 -8.86 4.82 -10.51
C HIS A 393 -7.84 4.04 -11.33
N LEU A 394 -8.17 3.69 -12.59
CA LEU A 394 -7.26 2.95 -13.46
C LEU A 394 -5.95 3.71 -13.70
N SER A 395 -6.05 5.01 -13.96
CA SER A 395 -4.89 5.89 -14.21
C SER A 395 -3.97 6.08 -13.00
N ARG A 396 -4.47 5.83 -11.78
CA ARG A 396 -3.71 5.90 -10.52
C ARG A 396 -3.06 4.57 -10.11
N ILE A 397 -3.26 3.47 -10.83
CA ILE A 397 -2.67 2.16 -10.46
C ILE A 397 -1.14 2.20 -10.51
N LYS A 398 -0.58 2.83 -11.55
CA LYS A 398 0.88 2.90 -11.74
C LYS A 398 1.60 3.62 -10.61
N ASP A 399 0.91 4.52 -9.89
CA ASP A 399 1.45 5.23 -8.73
C ASP A 399 1.77 4.27 -7.56
N TYR A 400 1.23 3.04 -7.59
CA TYR A 400 1.49 1.98 -6.62
C TYR A 400 2.44 0.89 -7.15
N LEU A 401 2.89 0.95 -8.40
CA LEU A 401 3.75 -0.08 -8.98
C LEU A 401 5.21 0.35 -8.99
N TRP A 402 6.07 -0.45 -8.37
CA TRP A 402 7.50 -0.20 -8.29
C TRP A 402 8.30 -1.33 -8.91
N LEU A 403 9.31 -0.99 -9.69
CA LEU A 403 10.19 -1.93 -10.37
C LEU A 403 11.60 -1.86 -9.79
N ALA A 404 12.11 -3.01 -9.36
CA ALA A 404 13.50 -3.17 -8.96
C ALA A 404 14.10 -4.46 -9.56
N GLU A 405 15.31 -4.83 -9.17
CA GLU A 405 16.01 -6.00 -9.74
C GLU A 405 15.35 -7.34 -9.39
N ASP A 406 14.50 -7.36 -8.37
CA ASP A 406 13.69 -8.51 -7.99
C ASP A 406 12.37 -8.61 -8.78
N GLY A 407 11.99 -7.58 -9.54
CA GLY A 407 10.77 -7.53 -10.35
C GLY A 407 9.85 -6.36 -9.98
N MET A 408 8.63 -6.39 -10.51
CA MET A 408 7.61 -5.36 -10.26
C MET A 408 6.69 -5.77 -9.12
N LYS A 409 6.55 -4.89 -8.14
CA LYS A 409 5.71 -5.09 -6.94
C LYS A 409 4.72 -3.96 -6.74
N MET A 410 3.75 -4.20 -5.87
CA MET A 410 2.83 -3.17 -5.40
C MET A 410 3.33 -2.60 -4.07
N GLN A 411 3.46 -1.28 -3.98
CA GLN A 411 3.93 -0.56 -2.81
C GLN A 411 2.86 -0.53 -1.70
N GLY A 412 3.31 -0.46 -0.43
CA GLY A 412 2.45 -0.36 0.76
C GLY A 412 1.70 0.97 0.90
N TYR A 413 2.10 1.96 0.12
CA TYR A 413 1.50 3.28 -0.05
C TYR A 413 1.82 3.75 -1.48
N ASN A 414 1.41 4.95 -1.91
CA ASN A 414 1.88 5.51 -3.20
C ASN A 414 3.35 6.00 -3.15
N GLY A 415 4.14 5.49 -2.19
CA GLY A 415 5.51 5.87 -1.83
C GLY A 415 5.64 6.39 -0.39
N SER A 416 6.86 6.74 0.01
CA SER A 416 7.24 7.29 1.33
C SER A 416 7.88 8.69 1.21
N GLN A 417 7.51 9.43 0.16
CA GLN A 417 8.25 10.60 -0.34
C GLN A 417 8.51 11.66 0.73
N LEU A 418 7.47 12.12 1.45
CA LEU A 418 7.69 13.12 2.49
C LEU A 418 8.52 12.55 3.63
N TRP A 419 8.15 11.35 4.11
CA TRP A 419 8.80 10.70 5.23
C TRP A 419 10.32 10.60 5.03
N ASP A 420 10.74 10.17 3.85
CA ASP A 420 12.15 10.05 3.49
C ASP A 420 12.84 11.42 3.40
N VAL A 421 12.17 12.42 2.82
CA VAL A 421 12.71 13.78 2.69
C VAL A 421 12.96 14.43 4.03
N VAL A 422 11.98 14.38 4.96
CA VAL A 422 12.09 15.08 6.25
C VAL A 422 13.16 14.46 7.14
N PHE A 423 13.39 13.14 7.05
CA PHE A 423 14.51 12.49 7.72
C PHE A 423 15.84 12.72 7.03
N ALA A 424 15.90 12.70 5.70
CA ALA A 424 17.12 13.04 4.96
C ALA A 424 17.62 14.44 5.32
N VAL A 425 16.72 15.43 5.35
CA VAL A 425 17.04 16.81 5.77
C VAL A 425 17.63 16.81 7.18
N GLN A 426 16.98 16.18 8.15
CA GLN A 426 17.47 16.15 9.52
C GLN A 426 18.84 15.46 9.65
N ALA A 427 19.03 14.35 8.94
CA ALA A 427 20.30 13.63 8.91
C ALA A 427 21.42 14.50 8.34
N ILE A 428 21.18 15.20 7.22
CA ILE A 428 22.16 16.13 6.62
C ILE A 428 22.48 17.26 7.60
N LEU A 429 21.47 17.90 8.19
CA LEU A 429 21.67 19.00 9.14
C LEU A 429 22.44 18.57 10.40
N ALA A 430 22.25 17.33 10.87
CA ALA A 430 22.97 16.78 12.02
C ALA A 430 24.48 16.58 11.76
N THR A 431 24.92 16.57 10.50
CA THR A 431 26.36 16.45 10.16
C THR A 431 27.15 17.75 10.28
N ASN A 432 26.47 18.90 10.41
CA ASN A 432 27.07 20.23 10.30
C ASN A 432 27.77 20.50 8.95
N LEU A 433 27.43 19.76 7.89
CA LEU A 433 27.96 19.95 6.53
C LEU A 433 27.00 20.74 5.62
N THR A 434 26.07 21.51 6.20
CA THR A 434 25.00 22.20 5.47
C THR A 434 25.51 23.04 4.30
N ASP A 435 26.62 23.76 4.47
CA ASP A 435 27.20 24.61 3.43
C ASP A 435 27.67 23.81 2.20
N GLU A 436 28.07 22.54 2.39
CA GLU A 436 28.49 21.65 1.31
C GLU A 436 27.28 21.07 0.53
N TYR A 437 26.10 21.01 1.16
CA TYR A 437 24.89 20.35 0.61
C TYR A 437 23.68 21.30 0.47
N GLY A 438 23.92 22.61 0.41
CA GLY A 438 22.86 23.62 0.31
C GLY A 438 21.90 23.39 -0.87
N SER A 439 22.41 23.01 -2.05
CA SER A 439 21.58 22.70 -3.22
C SER A 439 20.61 21.54 -2.98
N THR A 440 21.08 20.45 -2.37
CA THR A 440 20.24 19.29 -1.99
C THR A 440 19.19 19.69 -0.96
N LEU A 441 19.59 20.44 0.06
CA LEU A 441 18.67 20.94 1.11
C LEU A 441 17.63 21.90 0.55
N LYS A 442 18.00 22.74 -0.41
CA LYS A 442 17.07 23.67 -1.07
C LYS A 442 15.96 22.95 -1.83
N LYS A 443 16.33 21.96 -2.66
CA LYS A 443 15.34 21.12 -3.36
C LYS A 443 14.44 20.39 -2.37
N ALA A 444 15.02 19.81 -1.32
CA ALA A 444 14.25 19.15 -0.27
C ALA A 444 13.30 20.12 0.46
N TYR A 445 13.72 21.36 0.71
CA TYR A 445 12.85 22.37 1.33
C TYR A 445 11.69 22.77 0.41
N ASP A 446 11.96 22.93 -0.89
CA ASP A 446 10.94 23.16 -1.91
C ASP A 446 9.93 22.00 -1.96
N PHE A 447 10.40 20.75 -1.86
CA PHE A 447 9.52 19.59 -1.75
C PHE A 447 8.63 19.61 -0.50
N ILE A 448 9.22 19.87 0.69
CA ILE A 448 8.46 19.98 1.96
C ILE A 448 7.39 21.07 1.85
N LYS A 449 7.72 22.21 1.23
CA LYS A 449 6.77 23.31 0.94
C LYS A 449 5.62 22.85 0.06
N ASN A 450 5.88 22.08 -0.99
CA ASN A 450 4.89 21.64 -1.96
C ASN A 450 4.05 20.45 -1.47
N THR A 451 4.47 19.79 -0.39
CA THR A 451 3.79 18.60 0.15
C THR A 451 2.88 18.90 1.34
N GLN A 452 2.93 20.11 1.90
CA GLN A 452 1.99 20.50 2.95
C GLN A 452 0.57 20.60 2.40
N VAL A 453 -0.40 19.96 3.07
CA VAL A 453 -1.81 20.05 2.70
C VAL A 453 -2.33 21.48 2.92
N ARG A 454 -2.86 22.09 1.87
CA ARG A 454 -3.23 23.52 1.84
C ARG A 454 -4.69 23.80 2.16
N THR A 455 -5.55 22.79 2.06
CA THR A 455 -7.01 22.91 2.25
C THR A 455 -7.53 21.71 3.02
N ASP A 456 -8.64 21.90 3.74
CA ASP A 456 -9.37 20.77 4.31
C ASP A 456 -10.05 19.93 3.22
N SER A 457 -10.37 18.67 3.55
CA SER A 457 -11.22 17.83 2.71
C SER A 457 -12.56 18.52 2.42
N SER A 458 -13.16 18.22 1.27
CA SER A 458 -14.43 18.80 0.83
C SER A 458 -15.59 18.45 1.77
N GLY A 459 -16.65 19.24 1.74
CA GLY A 459 -17.86 18.96 2.53
C GLY A 459 -17.69 19.13 4.05
N ASN A 460 -18.48 18.39 4.83
CA ASN A 460 -18.44 18.43 6.29
C ASN A 460 -17.61 17.25 6.83
N PRO A 461 -16.41 17.47 7.41
CA PRO A 461 -15.54 16.39 7.89
C PRO A 461 -16.22 15.43 8.88
N SER A 462 -17.15 15.93 9.71
CA SER A 462 -17.86 15.11 10.69
C SER A 462 -18.78 14.07 10.06
N SER A 463 -19.36 14.37 8.88
CA SER A 463 -20.22 13.44 8.15
C SER A 463 -19.43 12.29 7.54
N TRP A 464 -18.15 12.53 7.24
CA TRP A 464 -17.28 11.59 6.52
C TRP A 464 -16.22 10.97 7.42
N TYR A 465 -16.23 11.32 8.70
CA TYR A 465 -15.30 10.87 9.72
C TYR A 465 -13.84 11.16 9.34
N ARG A 466 -13.58 12.28 8.66
CA ARG A 466 -12.24 12.79 8.41
C ARG A 466 -11.86 13.77 9.51
N HIS A 467 -10.62 13.70 9.97
CA HIS A 467 -10.03 14.78 10.75
C HIS A 467 -9.81 16.03 9.89
N ILE A 468 -9.58 17.20 10.49
CA ILE A 468 -9.10 18.37 9.74
C ILE A 468 -7.78 18.00 9.05
N THR A 469 -7.45 18.61 7.91
CA THR A 469 -6.25 18.24 7.13
C THR A 469 -5.38 19.44 6.76
N LYS A 470 -5.95 20.67 6.75
CA LYS A 470 -5.19 21.87 6.43
C LYS A 470 -4.00 22.04 7.39
N GLY A 471 -2.81 22.27 6.83
CA GLY A 471 -1.57 22.49 7.57
C GLY A 471 -0.78 21.21 7.85
N GLY A 472 -1.43 20.05 7.79
CA GLY A 472 -0.80 18.76 7.99
C GLY A 472 0.08 18.33 6.81
N TRP A 473 0.91 17.32 7.07
CA TRP A 473 1.76 16.68 6.09
C TRP A 473 1.45 15.17 6.03
N PRO A 474 1.24 14.60 4.84
CA PRO A 474 0.98 13.18 4.66
C PRO A 474 2.28 12.36 4.66
N PHE A 475 2.17 11.04 4.76
CA PHE A 475 3.34 10.15 4.66
C PHE A 475 4.04 10.23 3.29
N SER A 476 3.25 10.35 2.23
CA SER A 476 3.72 10.33 0.83
C SER A 476 3.63 11.71 0.16
N THR A 477 2.54 11.99 -0.54
CA THR A 477 2.31 13.16 -1.39
C THR A 477 0.99 13.84 -1.01
N PRO A 478 0.79 15.13 -1.31
CA PRO A 478 -0.44 15.83 -0.92
C PRO A 478 -1.67 15.35 -1.69
N ASP A 479 -1.50 14.68 -2.84
CA ASP A 479 -2.60 14.03 -3.57
C ASP A 479 -3.27 12.93 -2.73
N ASN A 480 -2.52 12.21 -1.89
CA ASN A 480 -3.08 11.23 -0.95
C ASN A 480 -3.98 11.89 0.11
N GLY A 481 -3.70 13.14 0.49
CA GLY A 481 -4.61 13.94 1.29
C GLY A 481 -4.86 13.46 2.73
N TRP A 482 -4.06 12.51 3.24
CA TRP A 482 -4.13 12.01 4.62
C TRP A 482 -2.89 12.42 5.43
N PRO A 483 -2.92 13.58 6.13
CA PRO A 483 -1.88 13.94 7.08
C PRO A 483 -1.75 12.95 8.23
N VAL A 484 -0.53 12.82 8.75
CA VAL A 484 -0.17 11.92 9.86
C VAL A 484 0.56 12.71 10.95
N SER A 485 0.33 12.35 12.22
CA SER A 485 0.82 13.07 13.40
C SER A 485 2.34 13.25 13.38
N ASP A 486 3.05 12.14 13.22
CA ASP A 486 4.50 12.08 13.13
C ASP A 486 5.02 12.74 11.84
N CYS A 487 4.42 12.49 10.69
CA CYS A 487 4.80 13.11 9.41
C CYS A 487 4.69 14.64 9.49
N THR A 488 3.65 15.14 10.17
CA THR A 488 3.46 16.58 10.39
C THR A 488 4.43 17.14 11.40
N ALA A 489 4.73 16.42 12.48
CA ALA A 489 5.75 16.84 13.45
C ALA A 489 7.15 16.89 12.82
N GLU A 490 7.52 15.87 12.06
CA GLU A 490 8.80 15.76 11.36
C GLU A 490 8.92 16.79 10.23
N GLY A 491 7.85 16.99 9.45
CA GLY A 491 7.77 18.05 8.44
C GLY A 491 7.90 19.46 9.02
N LEU A 492 7.20 19.74 10.13
CA LEU A 492 7.31 21.01 10.85
C LEU A 492 8.72 21.22 11.42
N LYS A 493 9.30 20.18 12.04
CA LYS A 493 10.65 20.22 12.59
C LYS A 493 11.68 20.50 11.49
N ALA A 494 11.62 19.78 10.36
CA ALA A 494 12.50 20.01 9.23
C ALA A 494 12.39 21.44 8.69
N ALA A 495 11.16 21.95 8.51
CA ALA A 495 10.93 23.33 8.08
C ALA A 495 11.52 24.38 9.04
N LEU A 496 11.35 24.18 10.36
CA LEU A 496 11.90 25.07 11.39
C LEU A 496 13.42 25.01 11.50
N LEU A 497 14.03 23.85 11.22
CA LEU A 497 15.48 23.72 11.20
C LEU A 497 16.08 24.41 9.97
N LEU A 498 15.47 24.22 8.81
CA LEU A 498 15.90 24.85 7.56
C LEU A 498 15.74 26.38 7.60
N SER A 499 14.69 26.91 8.23
CA SER A 499 14.47 28.37 8.33
C SER A 499 15.52 29.14 9.14
N LYS A 500 16.42 28.45 9.85
CA LYS A 500 17.56 29.06 10.57
C LYS A 500 18.73 29.42 9.64
N PHE A 501 18.74 28.89 8.42
CA PHE A 501 19.78 29.15 7.43
C PHE A 501 19.37 30.27 6.47
N SER A 502 20.36 30.89 5.80
CA SER A 502 20.11 31.92 4.79
C SER A 502 19.26 31.36 3.63
N SER A 503 18.33 32.17 3.11
CA SER A 503 17.53 31.78 1.95
C SER A 503 18.37 31.62 0.68
N GLU A 504 19.59 32.16 0.65
CA GLU A 504 20.57 31.90 -0.41
C GLU A 504 21.03 30.44 -0.44
N ILE A 505 21.12 29.78 0.72
CA ILE A 505 21.58 28.39 0.86
C ILE A 505 20.43 27.41 0.64
N VAL A 506 19.34 27.57 1.41
CA VAL A 506 18.25 26.57 1.48
C VAL A 506 16.95 27.03 0.83
N GLY A 507 16.89 28.25 0.29
CA GLY A 507 15.68 28.83 -0.28
C GLY A 507 14.78 29.52 0.75
N GLU A 508 13.71 30.14 0.24
CA GLU A 508 12.77 30.92 1.05
C GLU A 508 12.02 30.06 2.07
N ALA A 509 11.88 30.60 3.27
CA ALA A 509 11.23 29.92 4.38
C ALA A 509 9.72 29.76 4.17
N ILE A 510 9.14 28.72 4.77
CA ILE A 510 7.68 28.57 4.86
C ILE A 510 7.09 29.78 5.60
N ALA A 511 6.07 30.39 4.99
CA ALA A 511 5.35 31.51 5.58
C ALA A 511 4.76 31.13 6.96
N VAL A 512 4.81 32.06 7.91
CA VAL A 512 4.51 31.80 9.33
C VAL A 512 3.08 31.32 9.56
N ASP A 513 2.12 31.81 8.78
CA ASP A 513 0.71 31.37 8.80
C ASP A 513 0.58 29.87 8.51
N ARG A 514 1.39 29.35 7.59
CA ARG A 514 1.43 27.92 7.26
C ARG A 514 2.02 27.07 8.38
N LEU A 515 2.96 27.61 9.15
CA LEU A 515 3.50 26.95 10.34
C LEU A 515 2.46 26.90 11.45
N TYR A 516 1.66 27.96 11.62
CA TYR A 516 0.53 27.96 12.54
C TYR A 516 -0.56 26.96 12.15
N ASP A 517 -0.86 26.82 10.86
CA ASP A 517 -1.77 25.77 10.39
C ASP A 517 -1.28 24.37 10.81
N ALA A 518 0.02 24.08 10.66
CA ALA A 518 0.60 22.81 11.09
C ALA A 518 0.55 22.59 12.61
N VAL A 519 0.85 23.62 13.39
CA VAL A 519 0.74 23.57 14.86
C VAL A 519 -0.72 23.35 15.28
N ASN A 520 -1.67 24.05 14.66
CA ASN A 520 -3.10 23.86 14.92
C ASN A 520 -3.53 22.42 14.61
N TRP A 521 -3.05 21.87 13.50
CA TRP A 521 -3.33 20.49 13.13
C TRP A 521 -2.77 19.50 14.16
N ILE A 522 -1.50 19.63 14.57
CA ILE A 522 -0.89 18.77 15.61
C ILE A 522 -1.69 18.88 16.91
N LEU A 523 -1.94 20.09 17.41
CA LEU A 523 -2.67 20.30 18.67
C LEU A 523 -4.09 19.72 18.64
N SER A 524 -4.73 19.68 17.47
CA SER A 524 -6.06 19.09 17.31
C SER A 524 -6.10 17.56 17.45
N LEU A 525 -4.94 16.89 17.40
CA LEU A 525 -4.80 15.43 17.55
C LEU A 525 -4.41 14.98 18.96
N GLN A 526 -4.27 15.91 19.91
CA GLN A 526 -3.96 15.52 21.28
C GLN A 526 -5.15 14.81 21.91
N ASN A 527 -4.95 13.57 22.33
CA ASN A 527 -5.96 12.81 23.04
C ASN A 527 -5.98 13.17 24.53
N SER A 528 -7.05 12.74 25.22
CA SER A 528 -7.27 13.04 26.65
C SER A 528 -6.17 12.55 27.60
N ASN A 529 -5.38 11.53 27.22
CA ASN A 529 -4.23 11.06 28.00
C ASN A 529 -2.93 11.84 27.70
N GLY A 530 -2.97 12.80 26.78
CA GLY A 530 -1.81 13.56 26.31
C GLY A 530 -1.04 12.94 25.14
N GLY A 531 -1.37 11.71 24.74
CA GLY A 531 -0.76 10.99 23.61
C GLY A 531 -1.34 11.39 22.25
N PHE A 532 -0.66 10.96 21.20
CA PHE A 532 -1.02 11.21 19.80
C PHE A 532 -1.07 9.88 19.06
N ALA A 533 -2.19 9.64 18.39
CA ALA A 533 -2.32 8.49 17.50
C ALA A 533 -1.80 8.85 16.09
N SER A 534 -2.03 8.02 15.09
CA SER A 534 -1.44 8.19 13.76
C SER A 534 -2.14 9.27 12.91
N TYR A 535 -3.37 9.02 12.44
CA TYR A 535 -4.06 9.91 11.49
C TYR A 535 -5.11 10.78 12.17
N GLU A 536 -5.72 10.26 13.25
CA GLU A 536 -6.90 10.84 13.87
C GLU A 536 -6.84 10.72 15.40
N LEU A 537 -7.85 11.23 16.09
CA LEU A 537 -8.01 10.95 17.52
C LEU A 537 -8.37 9.47 17.74
N THR A 538 -8.02 8.94 18.91
CA THR A 538 -8.52 7.66 19.40
C THR A 538 -10.01 7.82 19.72
N ARG A 539 -10.87 7.47 18.76
CA ARG A 539 -12.32 7.74 18.83
C ARG A 539 -13.12 6.65 19.55
N SER A 540 -12.50 5.52 19.89
CA SER A 540 -13.17 4.41 20.57
C SER A 540 -12.25 3.68 21.56
N TYR A 541 -12.69 2.54 22.07
CA TYR A 541 -12.05 1.87 23.20
C TYR A 541 -11.27 0.63 22.78
N ALA A 542 -10.14 0.38 23.43
CA ALA A 542 -9.25 -0.76 23.14
C ALA A 542 -9.90 -2.14 23.28
N TRP A 543 -10.95 -2.29 24.11
CA TRP A 543 -11.66 -3.57 24.23
C TRP A 543 -12.34 -4.00 22.91
N LEU A 544 -12.55 -3.09 21.96
CA LEU A 544 -13.05 -3.44 20.63
C LEU A 544 -12.10 -4.31 19.83
N GLU A 545 -10.82 -4.39 20.20
CA GLU A 545 -9.88 -5.34 19.60
C GLU A 545 -10.35 -6.80 19.80
N MET A 546 -11.20 -7.08 20.79
CA MET A 546 -11.82 -8.40 20.98
C MET A 546 -12.72 -8.85 19.82
N ILE A 547 -13.15 -7.93 18.95
CA ILE A 547 -13.96 -8.23 17.76
C ILE A 547 -13.20 -8.00 16.45
N ASN A 548 -11.86 -7.94 16.51
CA ASN A 548 -11.00 -7.81 15.33
C ASN A 548 -11.24 -8.96 14.33
N PRO A 549 -11.76 -8.68 13.12
CA PRO A 549 -12.12 -9.73 12.16
C PRO A 549 -11.01 -10.11 11.18
N ALA A 550 -9.80 -9.56 11.31
CA ALA A 550 -8.76 -9.74 10.31
C ALA A 550 -7.97 -11.04 10.44
N GLU A 551 -7.97 -11.69 11.62
CA GLU A 551 -7.24 -12.94 11.96
C GLU A 551 -5.70 -12.83 11.88
N THR A 552 -5.17 -12.17 10.84
CA THR A 552 -3.75 -12.04 10.48
C THR A 552 -3.08 -10.77 11.03
N PHE A 553 -3.86 -9.82 11.54
CA PHE A 553 -3.37 -8.53 12.04
C PHE A 553 -3.90 -8.28 13.45
N GLY A 554 -3.11 -7.63 14.31
CA GLY A 554 -3.51 -7.18 15.64
C GLY A 554 -3.46 -5.67 15.76
N ASP A 555 -4.19 -5.13 16.73
CA ASP A 555 -4.25 -3.71 17.07
C ASP A 555 -4.69 -2.83 15.88
N ILE A 556 -5.75 -3.25 15.20
CA ILE A 556 -6.25 -2.55 14.00
C ILE A 556 -7.60 -1.84 14.21
N ILE A 557 -8.30 -2.02 15.33
CA ILE A 557 -9.69 -1.55 15.43
C ILE A 557 -9.80 -0.06 15.73
N ILE A 558 -8.86 0.50 16.50
CA ILE A 558 -8.81 1.93 16.85
C ILE A 558 -7.46 2.53 16.46
N ASP A 559 -7.41 3.85 16.33
CA ASP A 559 -6.14 4.55 16.17
C ASP A 559 -5.48 4.63 17.56
N TYR A 560 -4.52 3.75 17.84
CA TYR A 560 -3.85 3.64 19.14
C TYR A 560 -2.86 4.80 19.36
N GLN A 561 -2.63 5.15 20.62
CA GLN A 561 -1.92 6.36 21.08
C GLN A 561 -0.82 6.05 22.11
#